data_AF-A0A381X189-F1
#
_entry.id   AF-A0A381X189-F1
#
_cell.length_a   1.000
_cell.length_b   1.000
_cell.length_c   1.000
_cell.angle_alpha   90.00
_cell.angle_beta   90.00
_cell.angle_gamma   90.00
#
_symmetry.space_group_name_H-M   'P 1'
#
loop_
_entity.id
_entity.type
_entity.pdbx_description
1 polymer ?
#
loop_
_entity_poly.entity_id
_entity_poly.type
_entity_poly.pdbx_seq_one_letter_code
_entity_poly.pdbx_strand_id
1 'polypeptide(L)'
;MNDNEWDFVHENVASKDINLFDMEPQQKFNDTHCLAHIMCWAGAFPSVSQARKNGWDRPVPFGFSEFKVGKRKRCIFILNRIGEK
;
A
#
# COMPACT_ATOMS: atom_id res chain seq x y z
N MET A 1 -19.45 2.00 -0.27
CA MET A 1 -17.98 1.91 -0.24
C MET A 1 -17.61 1.03 0.93
N ASN A 2 -16.79 -0.01 0.74
CA ASN A 2 -16.36 -0.86 1.84
C ASN A 2 -15.39 -0.05 2.72
N ASP A 3 -15.76 0.29 3.94
CA ASP A 3 -14.95 1.09 4.88
C ASP A 3 -13.60 0.46 5.29
N ASN A 4 -13.27 -0.71 4.73
CA ASN A 4 -12.09 -1.51 5.06
C ASN A 4 -11.08 -1.62 3.91
N GLU A 5 -11.32 -0.99 2.76
CA GLU A 5 -10.45 -1.02 1.60
C GLU A 5 -9.59 0.25 1.52
N TRP A 6 -8.30 0.07 1.24
CA TRP A 6 -7.31 1.15 1.21
C TRP A 6 -6.39 1.00 0.00
N ASP A 7 -6.48 1.96 -0.90
CA ASP A 7 -5.71 2.00 -2.14
C ASP A 7 -4.48 2.88 -2.02
N PHE A 8 -3.32 2.35 -2.40
CA PHE A 8 -2.06 3.07 -2.46
C PHE A 8 -1.42 2.89 -3.83
N VAL A 9 -0.95 3.99 -4.40
CA VAL A 9 -0.34 3.98 -5.73
C VAL A 9 1.03 4.67 -5.70
N HIS A 10 2.01 4.11 -6.39
CA HIS A 10 3.32 4.74 -6.51
C HIS A 10 3.21 6.01 -7.36
N GLU A 11 3.92 7.09 -6.99
CA GLU A 11 3.78 8.40 -7.63
C GLU A 11 4.01 8.39 -9.15
N ASN A 12 4.88 7.51 -9.62
CA ASN A 12 5.26 7.32 -11.03
C ASN A 12 4.39 6.30 -11.79
N VAL A 13 3.27 5.82 -11.25
CA VAL A 13 2.32 4.98 -12.00
C VAL A 13 1.45 5.88 -12.90
N ALA A 14 1.28 5.48 -14.16
CA ALA A 14 0.49 6.24 -15.13
C ALA A 14 -1.00 6.19 -14.78
N SER A 15 -1.72 7.31 -14.96
CA SER A 15 -3.17 7.38 -14.67
C SER A 15 -4.00 6.35 -15.45
N LYS A 16 -3.54 5.92 -16.63
CA LYS A 16 -4.17 4.85 -17.40
C LYS A 16 -4.22 3.54 -16.61
N ASP A 17 -3.14 3.20 -15.91
CA ASP A 17 -3.05 1.97 -15.13
C ASP A 17 -3.90 2.09 -13.87
N ILE A 18 -3.90 3.25 -13.21
CA ILE A 18 -4.77 3.53 -12.05
C ILE A 18 -6.24 3.30 -12.42
N ASN A 19 -6.68 3.85 -13.56
CA ASN A 19 -8.04 3.68 -14.06
C ASN A 19 -8.34 2.23 -14.47
N LEU A 20 -7.35 1.49 -14.96
CA LEU A 20 -7.52 0.08 -15.33
C LEU A 20 -7.82 -0.80 -14.11
N PHE A 21 -7.20 -0.50 -12.97
CA PHE A 21 -7.42 -1.19 -11.70
C PHE A 21 -8.56 -0.58 -10.85
N ASP A 22 -9.24 0.45 -11.36
CA ASP A 22 -10.34 1.15 -10.67
C ASP A 22 -9.96 1.62 -9.25
N MET A 23 -8.72 2.08 -9.07
CA MET A 23 -8.20 2.50 -7.76
C MET A 23 -8.47 3.98 -7.50
N GLU A 24 -8.87 4.31 -6.28
CA GLU A 24 -9.03 5.68 -5.80
C GLU A 24 -8.00 6.00 -4.69
N PRO A 25 -6.70 6.13 -5.04
CA PRO A 25 -5.66 6.30 -4.04
C PRO A 25 -5.81 7.65 -3.32
N GLN A 26 -6.10 7.58 -2.03
CA GLN A 26 -6.14 8.76 -1.15
C GLN A 26 -4.73 9.35 -0.96
N GLN A 27 -3.71 8.49 -1.06
CA GLN A 27 -2.31 8.86 -0.87
C GLN A 27 -1.40 8.09 -1.83
N LYS A 28 -0.40 8.80 -2.38
CA LYS A 28 0.66 8.21 -3.18
C LYS A 28 1.91 7.94 -2.34
N PHE A 29 2.65 6.90 -2.69
CA PHE A 29 3.95 6.59 -2.09
C PHE A 29 5.08 6.71 -3.12
N ASN A 30 6.32 6.66 -2.64
CA ASN A 30 7.53 6.74 -3.48
C ASN A 30 8.63 5.82 -2.94
N ASP A 31 9.79 5.82 -3.60
CA ASP A 31 10.92 4.93 -3.31
C ASP A 31 11.52 5.07 -1.89
N THR A 32 11.25 6.17 -1.18
CA THR A 32 11.68 6.33 0.22
C THR A 32 10.77 5.60 1.21
N HIS A 33 9.58 5.21 0.76
CA HIS A 33 8.58 4.52 1.56
C HIS A 33 8.77 3.00 1.48
N CYS A 34 8.32 2.32 2.53
CA CYS A 34 8.35 0.87 2.67
C CYS A 34 6.99 0.38 3.17
N LEU A 35 6.76 -0.94 3.22
CA LEU A 35 5.47 -1.45 3.64
C LEU A 35 5.07 -0.98 5.05
N ALA A 36 6.02 -0.74 5.96
CA ALA A 36 5.70 -0.20 7.29
C ALA A 36 5.02 1.18 7.25
N HIS A 37 5.35 2.02 6.27
CA HIS A 37 4.70 3.31 6.06
C HIS A 37 3.26 3.11 5.58
N ILE A 38 3.07 2.28 4.53
CA ILE A 38 1.75 1.96 3.98
C ILE A 38 0.82 1.40 5.04
N MET A 39 1.31 0.45 5.85
CA MET A 39 0.52 -0.18 6.91
C MET A 39 0.14 0.80 8.02
N CYS A 40 0.98 1.80 8.28
CA CYS A 40 0.66 2.88 9.22
C CYS A 40 -0.44 3.79 8.65
N TRP A 41 -0.32 4.21 7.39
CA TRP A 41 -1.30 5.08 6.73
C TRP A 41 -2.67 4.42 6.58
N ALA A 42 -2.71 3.11 6.29
CA ALA A 42 -3.93 2.32 6.28
C ALA A 42 -4.57 2.11 7.66
N GLY A 43 -3.96 2.64 8.73
CA GLY A 43 -4.41 2.46 10.11
C GLY A 43 -4.33 1.01 10.62
N ALA A 44 -3.51 0.16 9.97
CA ALA A 44 -3.27 -1.20 10.43
C ALA A 44 -2.35 -1.23 11.67
N PHE A 45 -1.44 -0.26 11.77
CA PHE A 45 -0.60 -0.03 12.94
C PHE A 45 -0.66 1.43 13.39
N PRO A 46 -0.49 1.71 14.70
CA PRO A 46 -0.51 3.07 15.23
C PRO A 46 0.74 3.88 14.88
N SER A 47 1.82 3.23 14.47
CA SER A 47 3.07 3.90 14.05
C SER A 47 3.89 3.02 13.11
N VAL A 48 4.74 3.66 12.31
CA VAL A 48 5.72 2.99 11.43
C VAL A 48 6.63 2.07 12.25
N SER A 49 7.13 2.54 13.39
CA SER A 49 7.97 1.74 14.29
C SER A 49 7.28 0.45 14.74
N GLN A 50 5.97 0.51 15.03
CA GLN A 50 5.22 -0.70 15.39
C GLN A 50 5.06 -1.63 14.19
N ALA A 51 4.76 -1.10 13.01
CA ALA A 51 4.69 -1.91 11.78
C ALA A 51 6.03 -2.60 11.48
N ARG A 52 7.16 -1.90 11.61
CA ARG A 52 8.51 -2.45 11.45
C ARG A 52 8.78 -3.63 12.39
N LYS A 53 8.49 -3.44 13.69
CA LYS A 53 8.61 -4.51 14.70
C LYS A 53 7.76 -5.75 14.39
N ASN A 54 6.69 -5.59 13.61
CA ASN A 54 5.80 -6.67 13.17
C ASN A 54 6.18 -7.23 11.78
N GLY A 55 7.40 -6.97 11.29
CA GLY A 55 7.92 -7.59 10.06
C GLY A 55 7.57 -6.85 8.76
N TRP A 56 7.04 -5.63 8.85
CA TRP A 56 6.71 -4.81 7.68
C TRP A 56 7.85 -3.88 7.23
N ASP A 57 9.03 -3.98 7.85
CA ASP A 57 10.21 -3.21 7.45
C ASP A 57 10.88 -3.81 6.21
N ARG A 58 10.17 -3.77 5.09
CA ARG A 58 10.59 -4.33 3.80
C ARG A 58 10.09 -3.46 2.65
N PRO A 59 10.78 -3.47 1.49
CA PRO A 59 10.39 -2.67 0.35
C PRO A 59 8.97 -2.98 -0.11
N VAL A 60 8.32 -1.99 -0.73
CA VAL A 60 7.03 -2.20 -1.40
C VAL A 60 7.28 -3.06 -2.65
N PRO A 61 6.59 -4.21 -2.84
CA PRO A 61 6.76 -5.03 -4.03
C PRO A 61 6.44 -4.25 -5.31
N PHE A 62 7.09 -4.61 -6.42
CA PHE A 62 6.72 -4.10 -7.74
C PHE A 62 5.38 -4.67 -8.21
N GLY A 63 4.70 -3.96 -9.11
CA GLY A 63 3.39 -4.34 -9.63
C GLY A 63 2.27 -4.24 -8.58
N PHE A 64 1.24 -5.08 -8.74
CA PHE A 64 0.06 -5.10 -7.87
C PHE A 64 0.28 -6.02 -6.66
N SER A 65 -0.19 -5.59 -5.49
CA SER A 65 -0.15 -6.38 -4.25
C SER A 65 -1.42 -6.17 -3.43
N GLU A 66 -1.92 -7.25 -2.83
CA GLU A 66 -3.05 -7.24 -1.90
C GLU A 66 -2.59 -7.76 -0.53
N PHE A 67 -2.95 -7.03 0.53
CA PHE A 67 -2.72 -7.45 1.92
C PHE A 67 -4.01 -7.40 2.74
N LYS A 68 -4.26 -8.45 3.52
CA LYS A 68 -5.35 -8.49 4.51
C LYS A 68 -4.75 -8.44 5.91
N VAL A 69 -5.00 -7.36 6.65
CA VAL A 69 -4.28 -7.07 7.91
C VAL A 69 -5.24 -6.81 9.06
N GLY A 70 -4.89 -7.39 10.22
CA GLY A 70 -5.55 -7.18 11.50
C GLY A 70 -6.91 -7.87 11.63
N LYS A 71 -7.52 -7.72 12.81
CA LYS A 71 -8.79 -8.39 13.16
C LYS A 71 -9.99 -7.86 12.36
N ARG A 72 -9.94 -6.59 11.95
CA ARG A 72 -10.97 -5.95 11.10
C ARG A 72 -10.84 -6.34 9.62
N LYS A 73 -9.86 -7.18 9.27
CA LYS A 73 -9.59 -7.62 7.89
C LYS A 73 -9.51 -6.43 6.93
N ARG A 74 -8.69 -5.43 7.27
CA ARG A 74 -8.43 -4.30 6.37
C ARG A 74 -7.79 -4.86 5.10
N CYS A 75 -8.36 -4.54 3.94
CA CYS A 75 -7.84 -4.87 2.63
C CYS A 75 -7.03 -3.69 2.14
N ILE A 76 -5.73 -3.90 1.93
CA ILE A 76 -4.80 -2.88 1.46
C ILE A 76 -4.35 -3.30 0.06
N PHE A 77 -4.67 -2.49 -0.93
CA PHE A 77 -4.28 -2.67 -2.32
C PHE A 77 -3.16 -1.69 -2.65
N ILE A 78 -2.10 -2.20 -3.26
CA ILE A 78 -0.93 -1.41 -3.62
C ILE A 78 -0.62 -1.63 -5.09
N LEU A 79 -0.56 -0.55 -5.85
CA LEU A 79 -0.06 -0.56 -7.23
C LEU A 79 1.26 0.19 -7.29
N ASN A 80 2.33 -0.56 -7.49
CA ASN A 80 3.67 -0.05 -7.70
C ASN A 80 4.04 -0.12 -9.19
N ARG A 81 5.10 0.59 -9.59
CA ARG A 81 5.68 0.49 -10.93
C ARG A 81 5.99 -0.97 -11.28
N ILE A 82 5.89 -1.29 -12.56
CA ILE A 82 6.35 -2.57 -13.11
C ILE A 82 7.86 -2.43 -13.31
N GLY A 83 8.64 -3.28 -12.67
CA GLY A 83 10.10 -3.29 -12.78
C GLY A 83 10.66 -4.66 -12.40
N GLU A 84 11.75 -5.04 -13.06
CA GLU A 84 12.60 -6.14 -12.60
C GLU A 84 13.46 -5.62 -11.44
N LYS A 85 13.70 -6.50 -10.46
CA LYS A 85 14.49 -6.21 -9.25
C LYS A 85 15.92 -5.78 -9.57
#